data_AF-A0A847ESX6-F1
#
_entry.id   AF-A0A847ESX6-F1
#
_cell.length_a   1.000
_cell.length_b   1.000
_cell.length_c   1.000
_cell.angle_alpha   90.00
_cell.angle_beta   90.00
_cell.angle_gamma   90.00
#
_symmetry.space_group_name_H-M   'P 1'
#
loop_
_entity.id
_entity.type
_entity.pdbx_description
1 polymer ?
#
loop_
_entity_poly.entity_id
_entity_poly.type
_entity_poly.pdbx_seq_one_letter_code
_entity_poly.pdbx_strand_id
1 'polypeptide(L)'
;MLENREIPPISSFENTEIENQYFTDILIKENPRFFQEMELWESNSNMAFLSNDALISQEDKEILPPYMYFVFSKYGLTQFNCSSRCPLGIEIMNKAVRGIIELGNGEGVKDLIVSQWKAFHRVRRTKGLLKLKMDIRSLTVSGMHINGGVRDFYENILTNTSLII
;
A
#
# COMPACT_ATOMS: atom_id res chain seq x y z
N MET A 1 17.32 -16.87 13.44
CA MET A 1 18.06 -17.77 12.54
C MET A 1 17.38 -17.62 11.20
N LEU A 2 17.98 -16.84 10.29
CA LEU A 2 17.47 -16.70 8.92
C LEU A 2 17.66 -18.05 8.25
N GLU A 3 16.58 -18.77 7.99
CA GLU A 3 16.66 -19.94 7.11
C GLU A 3 17.20 -19.46 5.77
N ASN A 4 18.31 -20.06 5.32
CA ASN A 4 18.86 -19.89 3.98
C ASN A 4 17.82 -20.37 2.96
N ARG A 5 16.84 -19.53 2.65
CA ARG A 5 15.97 -19.74 1.50
C ARG A 5 16.73 -19.25 0.28
N GLU A 6 17.01 -20.17 -0.63
CA GLU A 6 17.44 -19.81 -1.97
C GLU A 6 16.27 -19.05 -2.61
N ILE A 7 16.39 -17.73 -2.67
CA ILE A 7 15.44 -16.89 -3.40
C ILE A 7 15.47 -17.36 -4.85
N PRO A 8 14.33 -17.76 -5.43
CA PRO A 8 14.30 -18.27 -6.80
C PRO A 8 14.95 -17.27 -7.77
N PRO A 9 15.82 -17.73 -8.69
CA PRO A 9 16.43 -16.86 -9.68
C PRO A 9 15.36 -16.26 -10.59
N ILE A 10 15.56 -15.03 -11.09
CA ILE A 10 14.59 -14.32 -11.96
C ILE A 10 14.08 -15.21 -13.12
N SER A 11 14.95 -16.08 -13.65
CA SER A 11 14.63 -17.02 -14.73
C SER A 11 13.59 -18.09 -14.39
N SER A 12 13.19 -18.25 -13.12
CA SER A 12 12.16 -19.23 -12.72
C SER A 12 10.74 -18.71 -12.87
N PHE A 13 10.54 -17.41 -13.08
CA PHE A 13 9.21 -16.81 -13.21
C PHE A 13 8.87 -16.60 -14.68
N GLU A 14 7.67 -17.05 -15.09
CA GLU A 14 7.20 -16.89 -16.46
C GLU A 14 6.94 -15.43 -16.81
N ASN A 15 6.46 -14.63 -15.84
CA ASN A 15 6.15 -13.20 -15.98
C ASN A 15 6.37 -12.44 -14.66
N THR A 16 6.57 -11.13 -14.75
CA THR A 16 6.74 -10.22 -13.59
C THR A 16 5.57 -10.24 -12.62
N GLU A 17 4.34 -10.47 -13.11
CA GLU A 17 3.16 -10.52 -12.25
C GLU A 17 3.20 -11.70 -11.26
N ILE A 18 3.71 -12.84 -11.72
CA ILE A 18 3.82 -14.06 -10.90
C ILE A 18 4.91 -13.89 -9.85
N GLU A 19 6.04 -13.30 -10.26
CA GLU A 19 7.12 -12.94 -9.33
C GLU A 19 6.63 -11.98 -8.24
N ASN A 20 5.96 -10.89 -8.64
CA ASN A 20 5.42 -9.93 -7.70
C ASN A 20 4.41 -10.56 -6.73
N GLN A 21 3.51 -11.40 -7.24
CA GLN A 21 2.53 -12.08 -6.38
C GLN A 21 3.20 -13.03 -5.39
N TYR A 22 4.23 -13.78 -5.83
CA TYR A 22 4.99 -14.68 -4.96
C TYR A 22 5.59 -13.94 -3.75
N PHE A 23 6.26 -12.82 -3.97
CA PHE A 23 6.80 -12.01 -2.87
C PHE A 23 5.71 -11.34 -2.03
N THR A 24 4.60 -10.91 -2.65
CA THR A 24 3.45 -10.35 -1.94
C THR A 24 2.85 -11.38 -0.97
N ASP A 25 2.69 -12.63 -1.41
CA ASP A 25 2.14 -13.72 -0.59
C ASP A 25 3.08 -14.07 0.57
N ILE A 26 4.40 -14.04 0.35
CA ILE A 26 5.40 -14.21 1.42
C ILE A 26 5.24 -13.12 2.48
N LEU A 27 5.15 -11.85 2.07
CA LEU A 27 5.00 -10.73 3.01
C LEU A 27 3.76 -10.86 3.89
N ILE A 28 2.63 -11.25 3.29
CA ILE A 28 1.37 -11.46 4.01
C ILE A 28 1.46 -12.63 4.98
N LYS A 29 2.00 -13.76 4.52
CA LYS A 29 2.00 -15.01 5.29
C LYS A 29 2.99 -14.99 6.45
N GLU A 30 4.17 -14.42 6.24
CA GLU A 30 5.28 -14.50 7.20
C GLU A 30 5.28 -13.31 8.15
N ASN A 31 4.80 -12.15 7.71
CA ASN A 31 4.88 -10.91 8.49
C ASN A 31 3.52 -10.20 8.67
N PRO A 32 2.46 -10.92 9.11
CA PRO A 32 1.10 -10.36 9.23
C PRO A 32 0.99 -9.23 10.26
N ARG A 33 1.99 -9.06 11.14
CA ARG A 33 2.05 -7.98 12.13
C ARG A 33 2.24 -6.61 11.49
N PHE A 34 2.99 -6.55 10.39
CA PHE A 34 3.35 -5.31 9.71
C PHE A 34 2.62 -5.17 8.37
N PHE A 35 2.38 -6.30 7.69
CA PHE A 35 1.72 -6.34 6.39
C PHE A 35 0.26 -6.76 6.55
N GLN A 36 -0.66 -5.85 6.22
CA GLN A 36 -2.08 -6.12 6.21
C GLN A 36 -2.50 -6.64 4.82
N GLU A 37 -3.21 -7.76 4.78
CA GLU A 37 -3.81 -8.27 3.55
C GLU A 37 -5.03 -7.43 3.14
N MET A 38 -5.07 -7.04 1.87
CA MET A 38 -6.18 -6.29 1.28
C MET A 38 -6.49 -6.80 -0.12
N GLU A 39 -7.77 -6.86 -0.49
CA GLU A 39 -8.18 -7.25 -1.84
C GLU A 39 -8.17 -6.06 -2.80
N LEU A 40 -7.57 -6.24 -3.98
CA LEU A 40 -7.72 -5.30 -5.08
C LEU A 40 -9.05 -5.56 -5.79
N TRP A 41 -9.92 -4.54 -5.78
CA TRP A 41 -11.31 -4.65 -6.24
C TRP A 41 -11.52 -5.13 -7.67
N GLU A 42 -10.55 -4.99 -8.56
CA GLU A 42 -10.72 -5.32 -9.98
C GLU A 42 -10.16 -6.68 -10.39
N SER A 43 -9.23 -7.25 -9.63
CA SER A 43 -8.58 -8.52 -10.00
C SER A 43 -8.74 -9.64 -8.99
N ASN A 44 -9.47 -9.43 -7.88
CA ASN A 44 -9.53 -10.35 -6.73
C ASN A 44 -8.13 -10.82 -6.30
N SER A 45 -7.12 -9.98 -6.51
CA SER A 45 -5.73 -10.29 -6.18
C SER A 45 -5.41 -9.68 -4.83
N ASN A 46 -4.68 -10.43 -4.03
CA ASN A 46 -4.23 -9.98 -2.72
C ASN A 46 -3.14 -8.93 -2.86
N MET A 47 -3.19 -7.96 -1.97
CA MET A 47 -2.18 -6.92 -1.81
C MET A 47 -1.68 -6.92 -0.37
N ALA A 48 -0.37 -6.77 -0.21
CA ALA A 48 0.24 -6.53 1.09
C ALA A 48 0.33 -5.02 1.29
N PHE A 49 -0.26 -4.52 2.38
CA PHE A 49 -0.23 -3.13 2.75
C PHE A 49 0.67 -2.90 3.96
N LEU A 50 1.61 -1.97 3.82
CA LEU A 50 2.49 -1.53 4.89
C LEU A 50 2.31 -0.02 5.10
N SER A 51 1.97 0.37 6.33
CA SER A 51 1.93 1.78 6.73
C SER A 51 3.18 2.17 7.50
N ASN A 52 3.79 3.28 7.09
CA ASN A 52 4.94 3.88 7.76
C ASN A 52 4.52 4.66 9.02
N ASP A 53 3.87 3.96 9.95
CA ASP A 53 3.26 4.54 11.14
C ASP A 53 4.16 4.40 12.37
N ALA A 54 3.63 4.75 13.55
CA ALA A 54 4.33 4.60 14.83
C ALA A 54 4.70 3.14 15.20
N LEU A 55 4.17 2.16 14.47
CA LEU A 55 4.49 0.74 14.66
C LEU A 55 5.90 0.38 14.16
N ILE A 56 6.44 1.16 13.21
CA ILE A 56 7.78 0.97 12.67
C ILE A 56 8.79 1.71 13.54
N SER A 57 9.90 1.04 13.88
CA SER A 57 10.99 1.60 14.68
C SER A 57 11.64 2.80 13.98
N GLN A 58 12.34 3.66 14.71
CA GLN A 58 13.06 4.79 14.08
C GLN A 58 14.18 4.29 13.16
N GLU A 59 14.85 3.21 13.53
CA GLU A 59 15.93 2.59 12.74
C GLU A 59 15.39 2.11 11.38
N ASP A 60 14.26 1.41 11.36
CA ASP A 60 13.64 0.95 10.12
C ASP A 60 13.12 2.11 9.26
N LYS A 61 12.69 3.21 9.87
CA LYS A 61 12.23 4.42 9.16
C LYS A 61 13.34 5.15 8.41
N GLU A 62 14.58 5.04 8.89
CA GLU A 62 15.73 5.62 8.20
C GLU A 62 16.10 4.82 6.94
N ILE A 63 15.79 3.53 6.92
CA ILE A 63 16.05 2.63 5.79
C ILE A 63 14.93 2.72 4.75
N LEU A 64 13.67 2.80 5.20
CA LEU A 64 12.52 2.90 4.32
C LEU A 64 12.51 4.21 3.52
N PRO A 65 12.09 4.19 2.24
CA PRO A 65 11.85 5.42 1.49
C PRO A 65 10.85 6.37 2.20
N PRO A 66 10.90 7.68 1.93
CA PRO A 66 10.08 8.68 2.62
C PRO A 66 8.62 8.72 2.11
N TYR A 67 7.97 7.56 2.08
CA TYR A 67 6.55 7.40 1.79
C TYR A 67 5.78 6.93 3.02
N MET A 68 4.53 7.39 3.13
CA MET A 68 3.62 7.01 4.20
C MET A 68 3.08 5.59 4.02
N TYR A 69 2.90 5.16 2.77
CA TYR A 69 2.27 3.89 2.44
C TYR A 69 3.04 3.15 1.36
N PHE A 70 3.17 1.84 1.55
CA PHE A 70 3.73 0.90 0.58
C PHE A 70 2.71 -0.19 0.33
N VAL A 71 2.39 -0.44 -0.94
CA VAL A 71 1.44 -1.46 -1.37
C VAL A 71 2.14 -2.37 -2.36
N PHE A 72 2.17 -3.65 -2.03
CA PHE A 72 2.71 -4.71 -2.86
C PHE A 72 1.54 -5.47 -3.49
N SER A 73 1.60 -5.68 -4.80
CA SER A 73 0.55 -6.36 -5.56
C SER A 73 1.19 -7.09 -6.74
N LYS A 74 0.45 -7.98 -7.40
CA LYS A 74 0.89 -8.58 -8.67
C LYS A 74 1.33 -7.55 -9.72
N TYR A 75 0.75 -6.34 -9.71
CA TYR A 75 1.11 -5.31 -10.68
C TYR A 75 2.44 -4.63 -10.37
N GLY A 76 2.90 -4.71 -9.12
CA GLY A 76 4.16 -4.12 -8.68
C GLY A 76 4.04 -3.44 -7.31
N LEU A 77 5.02 -2.60 -7.03
CA LEU A 77 5.14 -1.82 -5.80
C LEU A 77 4.61 -0.40 -6.01
N THR A 78 3.62 -0.02 -5.21
CA THR A 78 3.08 1.35 -5.17
C THR A 78 3.49 2.03 -3.87
N GLN A 79 4.13 3.18 -3.96
CA GLN A 79 4.59 3.95 -2.80
C GLN A 79 3.96 5.34 -2.87
N PHE A 80 3.31 5.79 -1.80
CA PHE A 80 2.61 7.07 -1.85
C PHE A 80 2.44 7.76 -0.51
N ASN A 81 2.24 9.07 -0.60
CA ASN A 81 1.91 10.01 0.46
C ASN A 81 0.49 10.51 0.27
N CYS A 82 -0.16 10.89 1.37
CA CYS A 82 -1.48 11.51 1.32
C CYS A 82 -1.57 12.72 2.23
N SER A 83 -2.51 13.63 1.96
CA SER A 83 -2.73 14.82 2.80
C SER A 83 -3.42 14.52 4.13
N SER A 84 -3.90 13.29 4.35
CA SER A 84 -4.52 12.86 5.60
C SER A 84 -3.48 12.43 6.63
N ARG A 85 -3.62 12.92 7.86
CA ARG A 85 -2.87 12.40 9.02
C ARG A 85 -3.51 11.17 9.66
N CYS A 86 -4.69 10.77 9.20
CA CYS A 86 -5.39 9.59 9.68
C CYS A 86 -5.19 8.42 8.72
N PRO A 87 -5.20 7.17 9.21
CA PRO A 87 -5.20 5.98 8.39
C PRO A 87 -6.27 6.05 7.30
N LEU A 88 -5.88 5.66 6.09
CA LEU A 88 -6.77 5.64 4.95
C LEU A 88 -7.73 4.44 5.07
N GLY A 89 -8.99 4.66 4.72
CA GLY A 89 -9.95 3.57 4.59
C GLY A 89 -9.70 2.79 3.29
N ILE A 90 -10.15 1.53 3.27
CA ILE A 90 -9.97 0.59 2.16
C ILE A 90 -10.36 1.20 0.80
N GLU A 91 -11.50 1.90 0.74
CA GLU A 91 -11.97 2.51 -0.51
C GLU A 91 -11.04 3.60 -1.04
N ILE A 92 -10.57 4.50 -0.16
CA ILE A 92 -9.62 5.54 -0.58
C ILE A 92 -8.30 4.91 -0.99
N MET A 93 -7.85 3.89 -0.26
CA MET A 93 -6.61 3.19 -0.58
C MET A 93 -6.66 2.54 -1.95
N ASN A 94 -7.72 1.78 -2.25
CA ASN A 94 -7.86 1.14 -3.56
C ASN A 94 -7.96 2.16 -4.70
N LYS A 95 -8.70 3.26 -4.51
CA LYS A 95 -8.76 4.34 -5.50
C LYS A 95 -7.41 5.05 -5.69
N ALA A 96 -6.65 5.24 -4.61
CA ALA A 96 -5.32 5.84 -4.65
C ALA A 96 -4.33 4.96 -5.41
N VAL A 97 -4.22 3.68 -5.01
CA VAL A 97 -3.34 2.69 -5.64
C VAL A 97 -3.66 2.58 -7.13
N ARG A 98 -4.93 2.38 -7.46
CA ARG A 98 -5.39 2.32 -8.85
C ARG A 98 -5.02 3.57 -9.64
N GLY A 99 -5.36 4.74 -9.12
CA GLY A 99 -5.09 5.99 -9.83
C GLY A 99 -3.59 6.21 -10.05
N ILE A 100 -2.74 5.79 -9.12
CA ILE A 100 -1.27 5.85 -9.30
C ILE A 100 -0.80 4.84 -10.35
N ILE A 101 -1.33 3.61 -10.35
CA ILE A 101 -0.99 2.59 -11.36
C ILE A 101 -1.38 3.08 -12.76
N GLU A 102 -2.62 3.56 -12.92
CA GLU A 102 -3.17 3.98 -14.22
C GLU A 102 -2.51 5.25 -14.76
N LEU A 103 -2.18 6.21 -13.90
CA LEU A 103 -1.62 7.50 -14.33
C LEU A 103 -0.09 7.53 -14.30
N GLY A 104 0.53 6.65 -13.52
CA GLY A 104 1.97 6.70 -13.25
C GLY A 104 2.82 6.33 -14.45
N ASN A 105 2.52 5.25 -15.18
CA ASN A 105 3.36 4.76 -16.27
C ASN A 105 4.87 4.68 -15.92
N GLY A 106 5.22 4.41 -14.66
CA GLY A 106 6.59 4.43 -14.16
C GLY A 106 7.13 5.80 -13.72
N GLU A 107 6.37 6.88 -13.92
CA GLU A 107 6.63 8.22 -13.40
C GLU A 107 5.86 8.50 -12.10
N GLY A 108 6.30 9.54 -11.38
CA GLY A 108 5.65 9.98 -10.15
C GLY A 108 4.35 10.76 -10.44
N VAL A 109 3.24 10.27 -9.89
CA VAL A 109 1.95 10.96 -9.92
C VAL A 109 1.89 12.00 -8.79
N LYS A 110 1.51 13.23 -9.12
CA LYS A 110 1.35 14.34 -8.17
C LYS A 110 -0.11 14.79 -8.10
N ASP A 111 -0.52 15.20 -6.91
CA ASP A 111 -1.81 15.84 -6.62
C ASP A 111 -3.06 15.07 -7.14
N LEU A 112 -3.00 13.73 -7.14
CA LEU A 112 -4.15 12.89 -7.47
C LEU A 112 -5.24 13.09 -6.41
N ILE A 113 -6.43 13.53 -6.83
CA ILE A 113 -7.56 13.71 -5.94
C ILE A 113 -8.37 12.40 -5.87
N VAL A 114 -8.40 11.80 -4.69
CA VAL A 114 -9.20 10.61 -4.40
C VAL A 114 -10.33 10.99 -3.46
N SER A 115 -11.55 10.59 -3.80
CA SER A 115 -12.73 10.89 -3.00
C SER A 115 -13.54 9.65 -2.63
N GLN A 116 -14.12 9.68 -1.43
CA GLN A 116 -15.04 8.66 -0.92
C GLN A 116 -16.29 9.32 -0.34
N TRP A 117 -17.44 8.71 -0.61
CA TRP A 117 -18.67 9.02 0.09
C TRP A 117 -18.67 8.37 1.46
N LYS A 118 -18.78 9.17 2.51
CA LYS A 118 -18.82 8.69 3.90
C LYS A 118 -20.17 9.00 4.51
N ALA A 119 -20.78 8.01 5.17
CA ALA A 119 -22.01 8.22 5.91
C ALA A 119 -21.83 9.30 6.96
N PHE A 120 -22.82 10.19 7.06
CA PHE A 120 -22.80 11.28 8.03
C PHE A 120 -22.91 10.72 9.46
N HIS A 121 -21.91 10.98 10.32
CA HIS A 121 -21.97 10.53 11.70
C HIS A 121 -22.84 11.49 12.54
N ARG A 122 -24.00 11.01 13.02
CA ARG A 122 -24.89 11.79 13.89
C ARG A 122 -24.29 11.91 15.30
N VAL A 123 -23.93 13.13 15.69
CA VAL A 123 -23.50 13.49 17.06
C VAL A 123 -24.54 14.40 17.72
N ARG A 124 -24.53 14.52 19.06
CA ARG A 124 -25.49 15.37 19.80
C ARG A 124 -25.58 16.79 19.23
N ARG A 125 -24.47 17.36 18.77
CA ARG A 125 -24.40 18.69 18.15
C ARG A 125 -25.09 18.78 16.78
N THR A 126 -25.17 17.67 16.03
CA THR A 126 -25.72 17.63 14.67
C THR A 126 -27.14 17.03 14.60
N LYS A 127 -27.72 16.67 15.75
CA LYS A 127 -29.02 15.97 15.87
C LYS A 127 -30.22 16.77 15.33
N GLY A 128 -30.10 18.11 15.21
CA GLY A 128 -31.12 19.02 14.66
C GLY A 128 -30.80 19.59 13.27
N LEU A 129 -29.60 19.34 12.74
CA LEU A 129 -29.21 19.69 11.37
C LEU A 129 -29.57 18.50 10.47
N LEU A 130 -30.74 18.51 9.83
CA LEU A 130 -31.16 17.42 8.94
C LEU A 130 -30.93 17.77 7.45
N LYS A 131 -30.14 16.93 6.74
CA LYS A 131 -30.49 16.28 5.43
C LYS A 131 -29.35 15.56 4.70
N LEU A 132 -28.08 15.75 5.05
CA LEU A 132 -26.99 15.05 4.35
C LEU A 132 -26.94 13.58 4.80
N LYS A 133 -27.19 12.67 3.85
CA LYS A 133 -27.03 11.23 4.07
C LYS A 133 -25.54 10.84 4.10
N MET A 134 -24.73 11.55 3.33
CA MET A 134 -23.30 11.29 3.16
C MET A 134 -22.56 12.61 2.90
N ASP A 135 -21.29 12.65 3.31
CA ASP A 135 -20.33 13.69 2.98
C ASP A 135 -19.28 13.13 2.02
N ILE A 136 -18.75 13.97 1.13
CA ILE A 136 -17.59 13.61 0.32
C ILE A 136 -16.33 13.95 1.12
N ARG A 137 -15.52 12.93 1.37
CA ARG A 137 -14.15 13.11 1.85
C ARG A 137 -13.20 12.99 0.67
N SER A 138 -12.52 14.08 0.33
CA SER A 138 -11.48 14.10 -0.70
C SER A 138 -10.11 14.22 -0.06
N LEU A 139 -9.13 13.52 -0.62
CA LEU A 139 -7.73 13.56 -0.23
C LEU A 139 -6.86 13.71 -1.47
N THR A 140 -5.74 14.39 -1.28
CA THR A 140 -4.69 14.52 -2.28
C THR A 140 -3.65 13.43 -2.02
N VAL A 141 -3.28 12.73 -3.08
CA VAL A 141 -2.35 11.61 -3.08
C VAL A 141 -1.22 11.93 -4.05
N SER A 142 0.00 11.58 -3.68
CA SER A 142 1.17 11.68 -4.56
C SER A 142 2.10 10.52 -4.31
N GLY A 143 2.60 9.91 -5.36
CA GLY A 143 3.35 8.66 -5.25
C GLY A 143 3.82 8.14 -6.58
N MET A 144 4.36 6.93 -6.57
CA MET A 144 4.85 6.25 -7.75
C MET A 144 4.49 4.77 -7.72
N HIS A 145 4.44 4.18 -8.92
CA HIS A 145 4.26 2.76 -9.10
C HIS A 145 5.44 2.18 -9.88
N ILE A 146 5.97 1.06 -9.41
CA ILE A 146 7.14 0.38 -9.97
C ILE A 146 6.72 -1.07 -10.28
N ASN A 147 6.54 -1.37 -11.58
CA ASN A 147 5.97 -2.64 -12.02
C ASN A 147 6.79 -3.87 -11.58
N GLY A 148 8.12 -3.82 -11.63
CA GLY A 148 9.02 -4.90 -11.19
C GLY A 148 9.64 -4.67 -9.81
N GLY A 149 9.15 -3.69 -9.04
CA GLY A 149 9.85 -3.18 -7.86
C GLY A 149 9.70 -4.02 -6.60
N VAL A 150 8.87 -5.07 -6.60
CA VAL A 150 8.54 -5.83 -5.39
C VAL A 150 9.74 -6.64 -4.90
N ARG A 151 10.39 -7.39 -5.80
CA ARG A 151 11.58 -8.19 -5.46
C ARG A 151 12.73 -7.32 -4.97
N ASP A 152 13.07 -6.28 -5.74
CA ASP A 152 14.17 -5.38 -5.39
C ASP A 152 13.94 -4.72 -4.03
N PHE A 153 12.70 -4.35 -3.72
CA PHE A 153 12.35 -3.78 -2.42
C PHE A 153 12.41 -4.83 -1.31
N TYR A 154 11.97 -6.05 -1.57
CA TYR A 154 12.10 -7.16 -0.62
C TYR A 154 13.57 -7.45 -0.30
N GLU A 155 14.39 -7.70 -1.31
CA GLU A 155 15.78 -8.14 -1.17
C GLU A 155 16.73 -7.05 -0.67
N ASN A 156 16.52 -5.77 -1.03
CA ASN A 156 17.47 -4.71 -0.72
C ASN A 156 17.01 -3.75 0.39
N ILE A 157 15.71 -3.64 0.64
CA ILE A 157 15.16 -2.73 1.65
C ILE A 157 14.65 -3.54 2.83
N LEU A 158 13.71 -4.45 2.61
CA LEU A 158 13.04 -5.11 3.72
C LEU A 158 13.93 -6.11 4.49
N THR A 159 14.86 -6.80 3.83
CA THR A 159 15.88 -7.65 4.49
C THR A 159 16.79 -6.88 5.46
N ASN A 160 16.96 -5.58 5.25
CA ASN A 160 17.74 -4.70 6.12
C ASN A 160 16.90 -4.11 7.26
N THR A 161 15.60 -4.40 7.31
CA THR A 161 14.68 -3.91 8.35
C THR A 161 14.25 -5.06 9.27
N SER A 162 13.79 -4.71 10.46
CA SER A 162 13.18 -5.66 11.40
C SER A 162 11.74 -6.08 11.02
N LEU A 163 11.25 -5.64 9.86
CA LEU A 163 9.89 -5.86 9.36
C LEU A 163 9.66 -7.26 8.78
N ILE A 164 10.75 -7.97 8.48
CA ILE A 164 10.74 -9.35 7.99
C ILE A 164 11.57 -10.21 8.95
N ILE A 165 11.02 -11.38 9.33
CA ILE A 165 11.64 -12.35 10.25
C ILE A 165 12.28 -13.51 9.49
#